data_AF-A0A660TTW3-F1
#
_entry.id   AF-A0A660TTW3-F1
#
_cell.length_a   1.000
_cell.length_b   1.000
_cell.length_c   1.000
_cell.angle_alpha   90.00
_cell.angle_beta   90.00
_cell.angle_gamma   90.00
#
_symmetry.space_group_name_H-M   'P 1'
#
loop_
_entity.id
_entity.type
_entity.pdbx_description
1 polymer ?
#
loop_
_entity_poly.entity_id
_entity_poly.type
_entity_poly.pdbx_seq_one_letter_code
_entity_poly.pdbx_strand_id
1 'polypeptide(L)'
;IKTQGIPCKACSIGAYGTSFKFAFEKNIPMVIHGRSPAQMFRDFIPSSKDPTIPFIENNLSDYSKKNQIKTLREVLQRVQTLSSKKNAESKKILKKMRQELFPNTFKVLTANMIPEFLGFFIYHEYNEKKIKDFLEKNINWKRPEKDSRLTHADCLIHDAVEYIRRKKFGYTLLTPELSVLIRQGKMTKKEATKIIEDREKLIVKPEGSLKILCKRLELDCDSLLNLPDKWD
;
A
#
# COMPACT_ATOMS: atom_id res chain seq x y z
N ILE A 1 3.91 -8.26 -12.19
CA ILE A 1 2.59 -7.72 -12.60
C ILE A 1 1.60 -8.84 -12.94
N LYS A 2 1.98 -9.82 -13.77
CA LYS A 2 1.14 -10.99 -14.12
C LYS A 2 0.45 -11.70 -12.94
N THR A 3 1.12 -11.89 -11.79
CA THR A 3 0.51 -12.60 -10.65
C THR A 3 -0.33 -11.73 -9.70
N GLN A 4 -0.05 -10.43 -9.55
CA GLN A 4 -0.71 -9.61 -8.51
C GLN A 4 -1.44 -8.36 -9.01
N GLY A 5 -1.11 -7.81 -10.19
CA GLY A 5 -1.83 -6.66 -10.76
C GLY A 5 -1.86 -5.37 -9.91
N ILE A 6 -0.99 -5.20 -8.89
CA ILE A 6 -1.10 -4.07 -7.95
C ILE A 6 0.27 -3.37 -7.75
N PRO A 7 0.68 -2.45 -8.63
CA PRO A 7 1.85 -1.59 -8.44
C PRO A 7 1.87 -0.84 -7.09
N CYS A 8 0.69 -0.49 -6.54
CA CYS A 8 0.58 0.15 -5.22
C CYS A 8 1.22 -0.66 -4.08
N LYS A 9 1.21 -2.00 -4.16
CA LYS A 9 1.86 -2.85 -3.14
C LYS A 9 3.38 -2.73 -3.21
N ALA A 10 3.95 -2.70 -4.41
CA ALA A 10 5.38 -2.48 -4.59
C ALA A 10 5.82 -1.11 -4.05
N CYS A 11 5.04 -0.06 -4.33
CA CYS A 11 5.26 1.28 -3.76
C CYS A 11 5.24 1.26 -2.22
N SER A 12 4.21 0.62 -1.63
CA SER A 12 4.07 0.53 -0.16
C SER A 12 5.24 -0.22 0.48
N ILE A 13 5.68 -1.34 -0.11
CA ILE A 13 6.86 -2.11 0.36
C ILE A 13 8.11 -1.23 0.32
N GLY A 14 8.29 -0.44 -0.74
CA GLY A 14 9.40 0.48 -0.87
C GLY A 14 9.39 1.57 0.19
N ALA A 15 8.26 2.24 0.39
CA ALA A 15 8.11 3.28 1.41
C ALA A 15 8.37 2.73 2.83
N TYR A 16 7.78 1.59 3.17
CA TYR A 16 7.95 0.96 4.49
C TYR A 16 9.38 0.49 4.72
N GLY A 17 9.94 -0.24 3.75
CA GLY A 17 11.30 -0.74 3.84
C GLY A 17 12.29 0.40 4.04
N THR A 18 12.27 1.39 3.13
CA THR A 18 13.26 2.49 3.15
C THR A 18 13.14 3.35 4.40
N SER A 19 11.92 3.66 4.84
CA SER A 19 11.71 4.41 6.08
C SER A 19 12.25 3.63 7.29
N PHE A 20 11.98 2.32 7.35
CA PHE A 20 12.50 1.46 8.41
C PHE A 20 14.03 1.38 8.39
N LYS A 21 14.63 1.16 7.21
CA LYS A 21 16.08 1.10 7.02
C LYS A 21 16.74 2.41 7.47
N PHE A 22 16.21 3.54 7.01
CA PHE A 22 16.71 4.86 7.39
C PHE A 22 16.65 5.06 8.90
N ALA A 23 15.50 4.77 9.52
CA ALA A 23 15.34 4.89 10.96
C ALA A 23 16.32 4.00 11.73
N PHE A 24 16.49 2.76 11.28
CA PHE A 24 17.45 1.82 11.87
C PHE A 24 18.88 2.33 11.79
N GLU A 25 19.32 2.77 10.61
CA GLU A 25 20.69 3.27 10.38
C GLU A 25 20.99 4.59 11.09
N LYS A 26 19.96 5.38 11.42
CA LYS A 26 20.08 6.66 12.12
C LYS A 26 19.72 6.58 13.61
N ASN A 27 19.50 5.39 14.16
CA ASN A 27 19.08 5.18 15.55
C ASN A 27 17.81 5.99 15.91
N ILE A 28 16.86 6.09 14.97
CA ILE A 28 15.55 6.70 15.21
C ILE A 28 14.65 5.60 15.79
N PRO A 29 14.05 5.80 16.98
CA PRO A 29 13.36 4.73 17.69
C PRO A 29 12.00 4.37 17.08
N MET A 30 11.43 5.25 16.26
CA MET A 30 10.07 5.07 15.76
C MET A 30 9.87 5.74 14.40
N VAL A 31 9.08 5.09 13.55
CA VAL A 31 8.53 5.64 12.32
C VAL A 31 7.01 5.63 12.44
N ILE A 32 6.39 6.80 12.31
CA ILE A 32 4.94 6.96 12.35
C ILE A 32 4.42 7.08 10.92
N HIS A 33 3.36 6.34 10.58
CA HIS A 33 2.69 6.47 9.28
C HIS A 33 1.20 6.81 9.41
N GLY A 34 0.72 7.61 8.46
CA GLY A 34 -0.65 8.14 8.41
C GLY A 34 -1.64 7.36 7.56
N ARG A 35 -1.38 6.08 7.21
CA ARG A 35 -2.38 5.26 6.49
C ARG A 35 -3.68 5.20 7.28
N SER A 36 -4.80 5.31 6.57
CA SER A 36 -6.12 5.18 7.18
C SER A 36 -6.37 3.73 7.65
N PRO A 37 -7.28 3.51 8.61
CA PRO A 37 -7.71 2.16 8.98
C PRO A 37 -8.23 1.37 7.78
N ALA A 38 -8.99 2.02 6.88
CA ALA A 38 -9.48 1.40 5.66
C ALA A 38 -8.34 0.85 4.78
N GLN A 39 -7.27 1.64 4.59
CA GLN A 39 -6.09 1.20 3.83
C GLN A 39 -5.30 0.09 4.53
N MET A 40 -5.24 0.09 5.85
CA MET A 40 -4.53 -0.94 6.64
C MET A 40 -5.29 -2.27 6.63
N PHE A 41 -6.59 -2.24 6.91
CA PHE A 41 -7.38 -3.45 7.14
C PHE A 41 -8.03 -4.05 5.88
N ARG A 42 -7.86 -3.42 4.70
CA ARG A 42 -8.46 -3.90 3.43
C ARG A 42 -8.07 -5.34 3.04
N ASP A 43 -6.87 -5.76 3.43
CA ASP A 43 -6.33 -7.10 3.17
C ASP A 43 -6.11 -7.88 4.50
N PHE A 44 -6.77 -7.49 5.59
CA PHE A 44 -6.62 -8.13 6.91
C PHE A 44 -7.52 -9.36 7.04
N ILE A 45 -7.13 -10.42 6.33
CA ILE A 45 -7.79 -11.74 6.32
C ILE A 45 -6.76 -12.84 6.61
N PRO A 46 -7.15 -13.98 7.21
CA PRO A 46 -6.20 -15.03 7.63
C PRO A 46 -5.30 -15.56 6.50
N SER A 47 -5.79 -15.59 5.26
CA SER A 47 -5.06 -16.07 4.08
C SER A 47 -4.26 -14.97 3.36
N SER A 48 -4.18 -13.76 3.92
CA SER A 48 -3.54 -12.62 3.29
C SER A 48 -2.04 -12.83 3.11
N LYS A 49 -1.59 -12.67 1.87
CA LYS A 49 -0.17 -12.68 1.50
C LYS A 49 0.43 -11.27 1.49
N ASP A 50 -0.29 -10.27 1.99
CA ASP A 50 0.20 -8.91 2.02
C ASP A 50 1.37 -8.80 3.03
N PRO A 51 2.54 -8.30 2.60
CA PRO A 51 3.72 -8.25 3.45
C PRO A 51 3.65 -7.16 4.51
N THR A 52 2.65 -6.26 4.46
CA THR A 52 2.49 -5.19 5.45
C THR A 52 1.61 -5.58 6.65
N ILE A 53 0.87 -6.70 6.56
CA ILE A 53 0.02 -7.19 7.66
C ILE A 53 0.77 -7.43 8.97
N PRO A 54 1.98 -8.02 8.98
CA PRO A 54 2.70 -8.24 10.24
C PRO A 54 3.04 -6.93 10.98
N PHE A 55 3.15 -5.79 10.28
CA PHE A 55 3.29 -4.49 10.94
C PHE A 55 2.00 -4.11 11.67
N ILE A 56 0.84 -4.32 11.03
CA ILE A 56 -0.47 -4.02 11.63
C ILE A 56 -0.72 -4.91 12.84
N GLU A 57 -0.46 -6.22 12.73
CA GLU A 57 -0.60 -7.17 13.85
C GLU A 57 0.27 -6.77 15.04
N ASN A 58 1.49 -6.32 14.77
CA ASN A 58 2.40 -5.86 15.81
C ASN A 58 1.92 -4.58 16.52
N ASN A 59 1.30 -3.64 15.78
CA ASN A 59 0.65 -2.47 16.39
C ASN A 59 -0.53 -2.88 17.29
N LEU A 60 -1.23 -3.97 16.98
CA LEU A 60 -2.32 -4.46 17.83
C LEU A 60 -1.83 -5.28 19.04
N SER A 61 -0.52 -5.46 19.20
CA SER A 61 0.10 -6.22 20.29
C SER A 61 0.90 -5.31 21.22
N ASP A 62 1.18 -5.79 22.43
CA ASP A 62 2.08 -5.08 23.33
C ASP A 62 3.47 -4.91 22.71
N TYR A 63 4.05 -3.73 22.94
CA TYR A 63 5.39 -3.43 22.48
C TYR A 63 6.41 -4.40 23.07
N SER A 64 7.17 -5.07 22.21
CA SER A 64 8.38 -5.78 22.62
C SER A 64 9.39 -5.87 21.49
N LYS A 65 10.67 -5.79 21.83
CA LYS A 65 11.78 -6.00 20.87
C LYS A 65 11.67 -7.35 20.16
N LYS A 66 11.21 -8.38 20.88
CA LYS A 66 10.97 -9.73 20.33
C LYS A 66 9.93 -9.69 19.21
N ASN A 67 8.83 -8.97 19.40
CA ASN A 67 7.78 -8.82 18.39
C ASN A 67 8.28 -8.02 17.19
N GLN A 68 9.01 -6.91 17.40
CA GLN A 68 9.60 -6.12 16.31
C GLN A 68 10.51 -6.98 15.39
N ILE A 69 11.39 -7.80 16.00
CA ILE A 69 12.24 -8.72 15.23
C ILE A 69 11.39 -9.76 14.48
N LYS A 70 10.39 -10.34 15.14
CA LYS A 70 9.48 -11.33 14.53
C LYS A 70 8.78 -10.73 13.31
N THR A 71 8.20 -9.54 13.46
CA THR A 71 7.52 -8.79 12.40
C THR A 71 8.44 -8.56 11.22
N LEU A 72 9.67 -8.10 11.43
CA LEU A 72 10.62 -7.88 10.33
C LEU A 72 11.00 -9.15 9.60
N ARG A 73 11.25 -10.25 10.33
CA ARG A 73 11.53 -11.55 9.71
C ARG A 73 10.36 -12.00 8.84
N GLU A 74 9.14 -11.85 9.34
CA GLU A 74 7.93 -12.25 8.63
C GLU A 74 7.67 -11.37 7.39
N VAL A 75 7.83 -10.05 7.50
CA VAL A 75 7.76 -9.12 6.36
C VAL A 75 8.76 -9.52 5.28
N LEU A 76 10.02 -9.75 5.65
CA LEU A 76 11.07 -10.15 4.71
C LEU A 76 10.74 -11.50 4.04
N GLN A 77 10.23 -12.47 4.79
CA GLN A 77 9.82 -13.77 4.27
C GLN A 77 8.63 -13.66 3.31
N ARG A 78 7.63 -12.84 3.65
CA ARG A 78 6.47 -12.57 2.77
C ARG A 78 6.91 -11.87 1.48
N VAL A 79 7.77 -10.85 1.57
CA VAL A 79 8.35 -10.17 0.38
C VAL A 79 9.12 -11.15 -0.50
N GLN A 80 9.90 -12.06 0.10
CA GLN A 80 10.62 -13.10 -0.65
C GLN A 80 9.67 -14.08 -1.34
N THR A 81 8.60 -14.51 -0.65
CA THR A 81 7.57 -15.41 -1.18
C THR A 81 6.76 -14.79 -2.32
N LEU A 82 6.45 -13.49 -2.25
CA LEU A 82 5.82 -12.77 -3.37
C LEU A 82 6.67 -12.80 -4.65
N SER A 83 7.93 -13.16 -4.50
CA SER A 83 8.94 -13.01 -5.51
C SER A 83 9.61 -14.33 -5.92
N SER A 84 9.20 -15.45 -5.33
CA SER A 84 9.86 -16.76 -5.47
C SER A 84 9.51 -17.53 -6.76
N LYS A 85 8.46 -17.15 -7.50
CA LYS A 85 8.13 -17.73 -8.82
C LYS A 85 8.88 -17.02 -9.96
N LYS A 86 10.22 -16.96 -9.93
CA LYS A 86 10.93 -16.16 -10.93
C LYS A 86 12.30 -16.70 -11.35
N ASN A 87 12.65 -16.39 -12.61
CA ASN A 87 13.91 -16.68 -13.28
C ASN A 87 15.13 -16.03 -12.58
N ALA A 88 16.35 -16.36 -13.04
CA ALA A 88 17.60 -15.88 -12.44
C ALA A 88 17.70 -14.35 -12.36
N GLU A 89 17.23 -13.65 -13.39
CA GLU A 89 17.20 -12.18 -13.45
C GLU A 89 16.36 -11.58 -12.32
N SER A 90 15.18 -12.12 -12.10
CA SER A 90 14.31 -11.66 -11.02
C SER A 90 14.91 -11.91 -9.64
N LYS A 91 15.64 -13.00 -9.43
CA LYS A 91 16.37 -13.24 -8.16
C LYS A 91 17.41 -12.15 -7.92
N LYS A 92 18.10 -11.67 -8.95
CA LYS A 92 19.06 -10.55 -8.88
C LYS A 92 18.37 -9.25 -8.48
N ILE A 93 17.25 -8.92 -9.12
CA ILE A 93 16.44 -7.72 -8.79
C ILE A 93 15.99 -7.76 -7.33
N LEU A 94 15.53 -8.91 -6.84
CA LEU A 94 15.06 -9.05 -5.46
C LEU A 94 16.17 -8.93 -4.44
N LYS A 95 17.36 -9.47 -4.74
CA LYS A 95 18.54 -9.30 -3.90
C LYS A 95 18.88 -7.81 -3.78
N LYS A 96 18.89 -7.09 -4.91
CA LYS A 96 19.12 -5.63 -4.95
C LYS A 96 18.06 -4.88 -4.15
N MET A 97 16.78 -5.16 -4.41
CA MET A 97 15.65 -4.58 -3.69
C MET A 97 15.75 -4.79 -2.17
N ARG A 98 16.11 -6.00 -1.72
CA ARG A 98 16.32 -6.28 -0.29
C ARG A 98 17.44 -5.44 0.30
N GLN A 99 18.57 -5.33 -0.39
CA GLN A 99 19.76 -4.60 0.09
C GLN A 99 19.52 -3.08 0.12
N GLU A 100 18.82 -2.56 -0.89
CA GLU A 100 18.55 -1.13 -1.01
C GLU A 100 17.43 -0.68 -0.07
N LEU A 101 16.35 -1.45 0.00
CA LEU A 101 15.14 -1.04 0.72
C LEU A 101 15.12 -1.50 2.18
N PHE A 102 15.80 -2.57 2.58
CA PHE A 102 15.74 -3.09 3.95
C PHE A 102 17.13 -3.12 4.62
N PRO A 103 17.21 -2.97 5.95
CA PRO A 103 18.48 -3.10 6.64
C PRO A 103 18.99 -4.54 6.60
N ASN A 104 20.29 -4.70 6.82
CA ASN A 104 20.90 -6.01 6.91
C ASN A 104 20.29 -6.79 8.08
N THR A 105 19.75 -7.97 7.80
CA THR A 105 19.04 -8.78 8.80
C THR A 105 19.93 -9.13 9.99
N PHE A 106 21.21 -9.48 9.78
CA PHE A 106 22.13 -9.80 10.87
C PHE A 106 22.32 -8.61 11.81
N LYS A 107 22.50 -7.40 11.26
CA LYS A 107 22.61 -6.16 12.05
C LYS A 107 21.35 -5.92 12.89
N VAL A 108 20.16 -6.15 12.33
CA VAL A 108 18.90 -6.01 13.07
C VAL A 108 18.81 -6.98 14.24
N LEU A 109 19.28 -8.23 14.06
CA LEU A 109 19.22 -9.25 15.10
C LEU A 109 20.12 -8.97 16.31
N THR A 110 21.23 -8.27 16.09
CA THR A 110 22.21 -7.95 17.13
C THR A 110 22.09 -6.51 17.65
N ALA A 111 21.22 -5.69 17.04
CA ALA A 111 21.07 -4.30 17.42
C ALA A 111 20.44 -4.13 18.81
N ASN A 112 20.89 -3.12 19.54
CA ASN A 112 20.32 -2.76 20.84
C ASN A 112 18.94 -2.11 20.69
N MET A 113 18.76 -1.28 19.65
CA MET A 113 17.53 -0.57 19.32
C MET A 113 16.98 -1.06 17.97
N ILE A 114 15.67 -1.19 17.88
CA ILE A 114 14.95 -1.52 16.64
C ILE A 114 13.81 -0.52 16.49
N PRO A 115 13.70 0.19 15.34
CA PRO A 115 12.63 1.14 15.15
C PRO A 115 11.26 0.45 15.25
N GLU A 116 10.33 1.08 15.95
CA GLU A 116 8.92 0.71 15.86
C GLU A 116 8.29 1.33 14.61
N PHE A 117 7.41 0.58 13.94
CA PHE A 117 6.64 1.10 12.79
C PHE A 117 5.18 1.27 13.21
N LEU A 118 4.82 2.49 13.61
CA LEU A 118 3.55 2.81 14.26
C LEU A 118 2.51 3.35 13.26
N GLY A 119 1.33 2.72 13.22
CA GLY A 119 0.16 3.21 12.51
C GLY A 119 -0.64 4.18 13.37
N PHE A 120 -0.46 5.48 13.15
CA PHE A 120 -1.06 6.53 14.01
C PHE A 120 -2.58 6.37 14.19
N PHE A 121 -3.29 6.13 13.09
CA PHE A 121 -4.75 6.01 13.06
C PHE A 121 -5.29 4.65 13.53
N ILE A 122 -4.43 3.74 14.02
CA ILE A 122 -4.90 2.58 14.79
C ILE A 122 -5.42 3.05 16.16
N TYR A 123 -4.78 4.05 16.75
CA TYR A 123 -5.09 4.55 18.09
C TYR A 123 -5.83 5.89 18.09
N HIS A 124 -5.83 6.60 16.97
CA HIS A 124 -6.46 7.90 16.82
C HIS A 124 -7.61 7.85 15.81
N GLU A 125 -8.67 8.61 16.07
CA GLU A 125 -9.79 8.68 15.14
C GLU A 125 -9.35 9.23 13.78
N TYR A 126 -9.67 8.49 12.72
CA TYR A 126 -9.47 8.93 11.35
C TYR A 126 -10.74 9.57 10.79
N ASN A 127 -10.66 10.86 10.46
CA ASN A 127 -11.69 11.56 9.71
C ASN A 127 -11.04 12.36 8.57
N GLU A 128 -11.02 11.76 7.37
CA GLU A 128 -10.36 12.33 6.19
C GLU A 128 -10.84 13.74 5.85
N LYS A 129 -12.16 13.99 5.96
CA LYS A 129 -12.73 15.31 5.69
C LYS A 129 -12.19 16.33 6.69
N LYS A 130 -12.27 16.04 7.99
CA LYS A 130 -11.77 16.93 9.04
C LYS A 130 -10.27 17.21 8.90
N ILE A 131 -9.49 16.19 8.55
CA ILE A 131 -8.04 16.32 8.31
C ILE A 131 -7.79 17.27 7.13
N LYS A 132 -8.37 17.00 5.96
CA LYS A 132 -8.15 17.85 4.78
C LYS A 132 -8.65 19.29 4.98
N ASP A 133 -9.81 19.47 5.60
CA ASP A 133 -10.37 20.79 5.92
C ASP A 133 -9.45 21.57 6.89
N PHE A 134 -8.82 20.88 7.84
CA PHE A 134 -7.84 21.49 8.73
C PHE A 134 -6.58 21.91 7.94
N LEU A 135 -6.07 21.05 7.07
CA LEU A 135 -4.86 21.34 6.29
C LEU A 135 -5.05 22.56 5.38
N GLU A 136 -6.19 22.67 4.68
CA GLU A 136 -6.49 23.83 3.83
C GLU A 136 -6.55 25.13 4.63
N LYS A 137 -7.23 25.11 5.78
CA LYS A 137 -7.47 26.31 6.60
C LYS A 137 -6.23 26.78 7.34
N ASN A 138 -5.35 25.87 7.78
CA ASN A 138 -4.32 26.19 8.77
C ASN A 138 -2.89 26.17 8.23
N ILE A 139 -2.60 25.44 7.14
CA ILE A 139 -1.22 25.29 6.66
C ILE A 139 -1.03 25.65 5.18
N ASN A 140 -1.98 26.40 4.60
CA ASN A 140 -1.97 26.80 3.18
C ASN A 140 -1.79 25.62 2.21
N TRP A 141 -2.23 24.42 2.64
CA TRP A 141 -2.24 23.26 1.76
C TRP A 141 -3.34 23.44 0.72
N LYS A 142 -2.99 23.31 -0.56
CA LYS A 142 -3.97 23.41 -1.66
C LYS A 142 -4.51 22.02 -1.97
N ARG A 143 -5.82 21.84 -1.80
CA ARG A 143 -6.49 20.59 -2.16
C ARG A 143 -6.41 20.37 -3.67
N PRO A 144 -6.02 19.17 -4.13
CA PRO A 144 -6.03 18.84 -5.55
C PRO A 144 -7.43 18.93 -6.16
N GLU A 145 -7.54 19.34 -7.42
CA GLU A 145 -8.84 19.42 -8.13
C GLU A 145 -9.55 18.07 -8.20
N LYS A 146 -8.78 16.99 -8.36
CA LYS A 146 -9.29 15.60 -8.40
C LYS A 146 -9.27 14.95 -7.01
N ASP A 147 -9.72 15.67 -5.99
CA ASP A 147 -9.85 15.13 -4.64
C ASP A 147 -11.17 14.36 -4.47
N SER A 148 -11.09 13.12 -4.00
CA SER A 148 -12.25 12.43 -3.46
C SER A 148 -11.84 11.57 -2.26
N ARG A 149 -12.78 10.85 -1.65
CA ARG A 149 -12.50 10.06 -0.45
C ARG A 149 -11.57 8.89 -0.81
N LEU A 150 -10.50 8.73 -0.03
CA LEU A 150 -9.49 7.67 -0.21
C LEU A 150 -8.73 7.74 -1.56
N THR A 151 -8.64 8.93 -2.17
CA THR A 151 -7.87 9.12 -3.41
C THR A 151 -6.37 9.26 -3.17
N HIS A 152 -5.61 8.92 -4.21
CA HIS A 152 -4.17 9.20 -4.31
C HIS A 152 -3.91 10.24 -5.40
N ALA A 153 -4.36 11.48 -5.19
CA ALA A 153 -4.27 12.56 -6.18
C ALA A 153 -2.81 12.96 -6.54
N ASP A 154 -1.86 12.62 -5.67
CA ASP A 154 -0.42 12.83 -5.84
C ASP A 154 0.28 11.72 -6.63
N CYS A 155 -0.43 10.63 -6.96
CA CYS A 155 0.17 9.46 -7.61
C CYS A 155 -0.07 9.45 -9.12
N LEU A 156 1.01 9.63 -9.89
CA LEU A 156 1.00 9.68 -11.36
C LEU A 156 0.44 8.41 -12.04
N ILE A 157 0.53 7.26 -11.36
CA ILE A 157 0.10 5.96 -11.90
C ILE A 157 -1.20 5.43 -11.28
N HIS A 158 -1.87 6.19 -10.39
CA HIS A 158 -2.98 5.65 -9.61
C HIS A 158 -4.16 5.22 -10.47
N ASP A 159 -4.55 6.04 -11.44
CA ASP A 159 -5.66 5.71 -12.35
C ASP A 159 -5.35 4.45 -13.18
N ALA A 160 -4.11 4.28 -13.64
CA ALA A 160 -3.68 3.05 -14.30
C ALA A 160 -3.81 1.82 -13.38
N VAL A 161 -3.47 1.95 -12.10
CA VAL A 161 -3.63 0.84 -11.14
C VAL A 161 -5.11 0.51 -10.92
N GLU A 162 -5.98 1.52 -10.77
CA GLU A 162 -7.41 1.31 -10.63
C GLU A 162 -8.00 0.60 -11.85
N TYR A 163 -7.65 1.05 -13.05
CA TYR A 163 -8.07 0.42 -14.31
C TYR A 163 -7.61 -1.04 -14.41
N ILE A 164 -6.32 -1.31 -14.17
CA ILE A 164 -5.77 -2.67 -14.22
C ILE A 164 -6.43 -3.57 -13.17
N ARG A 165 -6.65 -3.06 -11.95
CA ARG A 165 -7.30 -3.82 -10.87
C ARG A 165 -8.75 -4.15 -11.23
N ARG A 166 -9.50 -3.18 -11.77
CA ARG A 166 -10.89 -3.37 -12.20
C ARG A 166 -11.02 -4.40 -13.30
N LYS A 167 -10.13 -4.39 -14.31
CA LYS A 167 -10.08 -5.41 -15.38
C LYS A 167 -9.73 -6.79 -14.84
N LYS A 168 -8.74 -6.86 -13.93
CA LYS A 168 -8.25 -8.13 -13.41
C LYS A 168 -9.20 -8.79 -12.40
N PHE A 169 -9.77 -8.02 -11.49
CA PHE A 169 -10.50 -8.56 -10.33
C PHE A 169 -12.00 -8.23 -10.34
N GLY A 170 -12.47 -7.41 -11.27
CA GLY A 170 -13.87 -6.98 -11.34
C GLY A 170 -14.23 -5.85 -10.37
N TYR A 171 -13.29 -5.32 -9.60
CA TYR A 171 -13.52 -4.23 -8.63
C TYR A 171 -12.29 -3.34 -8.42
N THR A 172 -12.47 -2.16 -7.83
CA THR A 172 -11.44 -1.11 -7.62
C THR A 172 -10.63 -1.32 -6.34
N LEU A 173 -9.61 -0.49 -6.07
CA LEU A 173 -8.93 -0.52 -4.75
C LEU A 173 -9.88 -0.08 -3.63
N LEU A 174 -10.87 0.75 -3.98
CA LEU A 174 -11.82 1.35 -3.05
C LEU A 174 -12.78 0.33 -2.44
N THR A 175 -13.21 -0.69 -3.18
CA THR A 175 -14.18 -1.69 -2.70
C THR A 175 -13.80 -2.35 -1.37
N PRO A 176 -12.59 -2.95 -1.19
CA PRO A 176 -12.22 -3.54 0.08
C PRO A 176 -12.01 -2.50 1.20
N GLU A 177 -11.63 -1.26 0.86
CA GLU A 177 -11.49 -0.17 1.83
C GLU A 177 -12.85 0.31 2.37
N LEU A 178 -13.84 0.48 1.51
CA LEU A 178 -15.21 0.78 1.93
C LEU A 178 -15.80 -0.35 2.77
N SER A 179 -15.46 -1.60 2.46
CA SER A 179 -15.88 -2.75 3.26
C SER A 179 -15.35 -2.69 4.70
N VAL A 180 -14.14 -2.16 4.91
CA VAL A 180 -13.62 -1.88 6.26
C VAL A 180 -14.46 -0.81 6.95
N LEU A 181 -14.77 0.30 6.27
CA LEU A 181 -15.58 1.39 6.85
C LEU A 181 -16.98 0.93 7.27
N ILE A 182 -17.60 0.04 6.48
CA ILE A 182 -18.90 -0.57 6.83
C ILE A 182 -18.76 -1.40 8.11
N ARG A 183 -17.75 -2.29 8.20
CA ARG A 183 -17.54 -3.14 9.39
C ARG A 183 -17.23 -2.33 10.65
N GLN A 184 -16.65 -1.14 10.50
CA GLN A 184 -16.36 -0.22 11.59
C GLN A 184 -17.57 0.68 11.97
N GLY A 185 -18.72 0.54 11.30
CA GLY A 185 -19.90 1.37 11.53
C GLY A 185 -19.72 2.84 11.12
N LYS A 186 -18.69 3.16 10.33
CA LYS A 186 -18.37 4.51 9.88
C LYS A 186 -19.06 4.88 8.56
N MET A 187 -19.76 3.93 7.94
CA MET A 187 -20.48 4.09 6.67
C MET A 187 -21.53 3.00 6.51
N THR A 188 -22.65 3.31 5.87
CA THR A 188 -23.67 2.34 5.48
C THR A 188 -23.33 1.65 4.15
N LYS A 189 -23.89 0.44 3.93
CA LYS A 189 -23.77 -0.25 2.63
C LYS A 189 -24.28 0.61 1.47
N LYS A 190 -25.40 1.33 1.66
CA LYS A 190 -26.01 2.18 0.64
C LYS A 190 -25.07 3.31 0.20
N GLU A 191 -24.43 3.99 1.16
CA GLU A 191 -23.44 5.03 0.87
C GLU A 191 -22.22 4.46 0.13
N ALA A 192 -21.71 3.32 0.58
CA ALA A 192 -20.57 2.66 -0.06
C ALA A 192 -20.88 2.26 -1.51
N THR A 193 -22.07 1.70 -1.77
CA THR A 193 -22.51 1.33 -3.12
C THR A 193 -22.57 2.55 -4.03
N LYS A 194 -23.15 3.66 -3.57
CA LYS A 194 -23.19 4.91 -4.35
C LYS A 194 -21.78 5.40 -4.71
N ILE A 195 -20.85 5.38 -3.75
CA ILE A 195 -19.45 5.77 -4.00
C ILE A 195 -18.80 4.88 -5.05
N ILE A 196 -19.04 3.56 -5.01
CA ILE A 196 -18.53 2.62 -6.01
C ILE A 196 -19.11 2.93 -7.39
N GLU A 197 -20.43 3.09 -7.50
CA GLU A 197 -21.11 3.39 -8.77
C GLU A 197 -20.58 4.70 -9.38
N ASP A 198 -20.43 5.74 -8.57
CA ASP A 198 -19.90 7.02 -9.04
C ASP A 198 -18.42 6.91 -9.45
N ARG A 199 -17.62 6.12 -8.72
CA ARG A 199 -16.23 5.86 -9.10
C ARG A 199 -16.13 5.06 -10.39
N GLU A 200 -16.96 4.04 -10.57
CA GLU A 200 -16.94 3.19 -11.78
C GLU A 200 -17.26 3.97 -13.05
N LYS A 201 -18.18 4.95 -12.99
CA LYS A 201 -18.46 5.87 -14.12
C LYS A 201 -17.23 6.67 -14.56
N LEU A 202 -16.27 6.90 -13.65
CA LEU A 202 -15.05 7.66 -13.90
C LEU A 202 -13.89 6.77 -14.38
N ILE A 203 -14.02 5.44 -14.33
CA ILE A 203 -12.97 4.52 -14.79
C ILE A 203 -13.04 4.43 -16.31
N VAL A 204 -12.45 5.44 -16.95
CA VAL A 204 -12.09 5.42 -18.37
C VAL A 204 -10.66 4.92 -18.52
N LYS A 205 -10.31 4.41 -19.70
CA LYS A 205 -8.95 3.96 -20.02
C LYS A 205 -7.95 5.12 -19.80
N PRO A 206 -7.09 5.07 -18.77
CA PRO A 206 -6.31 6.23 -18.34
C PRO A 206 -4.98 6.29 -19.10
N GLU A 207 -5.03 6.68 -20.38
CA GLU A 207 -3.87 6.60 -21.29
C GLU A 207 -2.60 7.25 -20.73
N GLY A 208 -2.70 8.46 -20.15
CA GLY A 208 -1.54 9.16 -19.60
C GLY A 208 -0.89 8.38 -18.46
N SER A 209 -1.71 7.91 -17.51
CA SER A 209 -1.24 7.13 -16.36
C SER A 209 -0.65 5.77 -16.80
N LEU A 210 -1.26 5.13 -17.81
CA LEU A 210 -0.76 3.87 -18.38
C LEU A 210 0.57 4.07 -19.11
N LYS A 211 0.69 5.11 -19.95
CA LYS A 211 1.94 5.45 -20.66
C LYS A 211 3.10 5.69 -19.69
N ILE A 212 2.85 6.40 -18.58
CA ILE A 212 3.85 6.60 -17.52
C ILE A 212 4.28 5.26 -16.92
N LEU A 213 3.31 4.40 -16.57
CA LEU A 213 3.57 3.09 -15.99
C LEU A 213 4.37 2.20 -16.94
N CYS A 214 3.98 2.12 -18.22
CA CYS A 214 4.68 1.36 -19.26
C CYS A 214 6.12 1.83 -19.40
N LYS A 215 6.31 3.15 -19.58
CA LYS A 215 7.63 3.76 -19.74
C LYS A 215 8.55 3.46 -18.54
N ARG A 216 8.02 3.54 -17.33
CA ARG A 216 8.81 3.34 -16.10
C ARG A 216 9.21 1.88 -15.87
N LEU A 217 8.43 0.95 -16.41
CA LEU A 217 8.63 -0.49 -16.27
C LEU A 217 9.20 -1.14 -17.53
N GLU A 218 9.48 -0.36 -18.57
CA GLU A 218 9.94 -0.84 -19.88
C GLU A 218 9.01 -1.92 -20.45
N LEU A 219 7.70 -1.71 -20.30
CA LEU A 219 6.66 -2.62 -20.79
C LEU A 219 6.09 -2.12 -22.11
N ASP A 220 5.74 -3.06 -22.98
CA ASP A 220 4.89 -2.79 -24.13
C ASP A 220 3.51 -2.33 -23.66
N CYS A 221 3.11 -1.15 -24.11
CA CYS A 221 1.90 -0.51 -23.66
C CYS A 221 0.66 -1.13 -24.30
N ASP A 222 0.76 -1.69 -25.50
CA ASP A 222 -0.37 -2.34 -26.16
C ASP A 222 -0.84 -3.58 -25.38
N SER A 223 0.10 -4.31 -24.77
CA SER A 223 -0.21 -5.45 -23.89
C SER A 223 -1.02 -5.07 -22.63
N LEU A 224 -0.87 -3.85 -22.10
CA LEU A 224 -1.61 -3.35 -20.93
C LEU A 224 -2.87 -2.59 -21.31
N LEU A 225 -2.89 -1.98 -22.49
CA LEU A 225 -4.01 -1.23 -23.04
C LEU A 225 -5.13 -2.14 -23.55
N ASN A 226 -4.81 -3.41 -23.88
CA ASN A 226 -5.71 -4.42 -24.42
C ASN A 226 -5.98 -5.59 -23.46
N LEU A 227 -5.90 -5.33 -22.14
CA LEU A 227 -6.29 -6.33 -21.14
C LEU A 227 -7.78 -6.70 -21.31
N PRO A 228 -8.12 -8.00 -21.41
CA PRO A 228 -9.51 -8.41 -21.55
C PRO A 228 -10.33 -8.01 -20.31
N ASP A 229 -11.64 -7.83 -20.50
CA ASP A 229 -12.58 -7.37 -19.46
C ASP A 229 -12.69 -8.31 -18.26
N LYS A 230 -12.27 -9.57 -18.44
CA LYS A 230 -12.07 -10.55 -17.38
C LYS A 230 -10.74 -11.26 -17.61
N TRP A 231 -9.88 -11.25 -16.59
CA TRP A 231 -8.76 -12.18 -16.50
C TRP A 231 -9.27 -13.44 -15.82
N ASP A 232 -9.50 -14.50 -16.60
CA ASP A 232 -9.70 -15.86 -16.07
C ASP A 232 -8.40 -16.38 -15.41
#